data_AF-A0A831KR57-F1
#
_entry.id   AF-A0A831KR57-F1
#
_cell.length_a   1.000
_cell.length_b   1.000
_cell.length_c   1.000
_cell.angle_alpha   90.00
_cell.angle_beta   90.00
_cell.angle_gamma   90.00
#
_symmetry.space_group_name_H-M   'P 1'
#
loop_
_entity.id
_entity.type
_entity.pdbx_description
1 polymer ?
#
loop_
_entity_poly.entity_id
_entity_poly.type
_entity_poly.pdbx_seq_one_letter_code
_entity_poly.pdbx_strand_id
1 'polypeptide(L)'
;MRLQSEIIGALLLLVIGALATVIIYNIISPNLNIINPTGQGISKSIKLNFQLLDYFIANNTLYAYVKPSEPVNYSQVFAILNGRLVKVYPYNSNGSIVNPYNNGLLIIVANLSQIPPNQNGNYKLEVGITNDIIGIFTIEYISNSLINYFQPPIVFNILDFTCQFPYLTLTLYNTQNIPTPSPFQQDIAICNGTINMGPNFAYVNNVTLFNLINNNGSNIYFTTTCNSTPDIYSWYLGQLVNGSTYCKIWWIKLDKSIPANSNATIYMYVGNISDNYYSSYYPYVGASPNVFPSRQYDNGKYVFIAYGYFNNTTDGWGLYNTSSLWSPIVTPNGIQMTNGNYQQCSGTYILPPNNWNISLIPLIVETTWYFYSSSYSIYVGTGGFIISLFGNTSNQLPGPVPNLSTYTFFWYHPSYGGVYLRSAVTGQTLNSTSFPFQSDTVYGYLIVNSTYAQAGYYIYNTNQVWTPLTLLNTYNRNYNRYTYASLNYNPFQYPTLELSGVCSSSLASSSLYIQWVIARAYPPNGVMPLIYIS
;
A
#
# COMPACT_ATOMS: atom_id res chain seq x y z
N MET A 1 -61.94 -12.53 -40.14
CA MET A 1 -60.81 -13.43 -39.81
C MET A 1 -59.58 -13.25 -40.72
N ARG A 2 -59.69 -12.95 -42.02
CA ARG A 2 -58.53 -12.77 -42.91
C ARG A 2 -57.60 -11.58 -42.53
N LEU A 3 -58.17 -10.44 -42.13
CA LEU A 3 -57.39 -9.24 -41.78
C LEU A 3 -56.52 -9.38 -40.52
N GLN A 4 -56.92 -10.21 -39.55
CA GLN A 4 -56.13 -10.43 -38.32
C GLN A 4 -54.91 -11.33 -38.58
N SER A 5 -54.99 -12.25 -39.54
CA SER A 5 -53.88 -13.13 -39.92
C SER A 5 -52.74 -12.36 -40.59
N GLU A 6 -53.06 -11.36 -41.40
CA GLU A 6 -52.07 -10.57 -42.14
C GLU A 6 -51.29 -9.62 -41.22
N ILE A 7 -51.97 -9.04 -40.22
CA ILE A 7 -51.33 -8.18 -39.21
C ILE A 7 -50.38 -8.97 -38.32
N ILE A 8 -50.76 -10.18 -37.91
CA ILE A 8 -49.88 -11.05 -37.10
C ILE A 8 -48.66 -11.49 -37.91
N GLY A 9 -48.85 -11.83 -39.20
CA GLY A 9 -47.75 -12.18 -40.09
C GLY A 9 -46.76 -11.03 -40.29
N ALA A 10 -47.27 -9.80 -40.50
CA ALA A 10 -46.44 -8.61 -40.64
C ALA A 10 -45.65 -8.30 -39.36
N LEU A 11 -46.28 -8.43 -38.18
CA LEU A 11 -45.61 -8.20 -36.91
C LEU A 11 -44.48 -9.21 -36.66
N LEU A 12 -44.71 -10.48 -36.98
CA LEU A 12 -43.71 -11.54 -36.83
C LEU A 12 -42.48 -11.31 -37.73
N LEU A 13 -42.72 -10.91 -38.99
CA LEU A 13 -41.65 -10.54 -39.93
C LEU A 13 -40.82 -9.35 -39.44
N LEU A 14 -41.46 -8.37 -38.80
CA LEU A 14 -40.78 -7.19 -38.26
C LEU A 14 -39.88 -7.56 -37.07
N VAL A 15 -40.36 -8.42 -36.16
CA VAL A 15 -39.56 -8.92 -35.03
C VAL A 15 -38.37 -9.76 -35.52
N ILE A 16 -38.60 -10.65 -36.50
CA ILE A 16 -37.52 -11.48 -37.08
C ILE A 16 -36.48 -10.59 -37.77
N GLY A 17 -36.90 -9.56 -38.51
CA GLY A 17 -36.00 -8.59 -39.15
C GLY A 17 -35.15 -7.82 -38.14
N ALA A 18 -35.75 -7.36 -37.03
CA ALA A 18 -35.03 -6.69 -35.96
C ALA A 18 -33.98 -7.61 -35.30
N LEU A 19 -34.35 -8.87 -35.03
CA LEU A 19 -33.45 -9.86 -34.44
C LEU A 19 -32.27 -10.18 -35.36
N ALA A 20 -32.53 -10.37 -36.65
CA ALA A 20 -31.49 -10.60 -37.66
C ALA A 20 -30.51 -9.42 -37.75
N THR A 21 -31.02 -8.18 -37.66
CA THR A 21 -30.18 -6.97 -37.71
C THR A 21 -29.25 -6.87 -36.49
N VAL A 22 -29.75 -7.21 -35.28
CA VAL A 22 -28.94 -7.24 -34.05
C VAL A 22 -27.87 -8.33 -34.12
N ILE A 23 -28.20 -9.51 -34.64
CA ILE A 23 -27.25 -10.61 -34.82
C ILE A 23 -26.16 -10.22 -35.83
N ILE A 24 -26.54 -9.64 -36.98
CA ILE A 24 -25.59 -9.15 -37.99
C ILE A 24 -24.69 -8.06 -37.40
N TYR A 25 -25.24 -7.11 -36.65
CA TYR A 25 -24.45 -6.05 -36.00
C TYR A 25 -23.44 -6.63 -34.98
N ASN A 26 -23.85 -7.60 -34.17
CA ASN A 26 -22.98 -8.24 -33.19
C ASN A 26 -21.93 -9.17 -33.82
N ILE A 27 -22.13 -9.66 -35.05
CA ILE A 27 -21.12 -10.41 -35.80
C ILE A 27 -20.16 -9.45 -36.53
N ILE A 28 -20.66 -8.34 -37.08
CA ILE A 28 -19.85 -7.41 -37.88
C ILE A 28 -19.05 -6.45 -37.00
N SER A 29 -19.62 -5.93 -35.91
CA SER A 29 -18.97 -4.92 -35.05
C SER A 29 -17.63 -5.39 -34.43
N PRO A 30 -17.51 -6.63 -33.91
CA PRO A 30 -16.21 -7.13 -33.46
C PRO A 30 -15.22 -7.35 -34.60
N ASN A 31 -15.71 -7.72 -35.79
CA ASN A 31 -14.88 -7.99 -36.97
C ASN A 31 -14.42 -6.71 -37.68
N LEU A 32 -15.14 -5.59 -37.57
CA LEU A 32 -14.68 -4.29 -38.07
C LEU A 32 -13.46 -3.75 -37.31
N ASN A 33 -13.30 -4.12 -36.02
CA ASN A 33 -12.08 -3.83 -35.26
C ASN A 33 -10.90 -4.74 -35.62
N ILE A 34 -11.16 -5.85 -36.33
CA ILE A 34 -10.13 -6.78 -36.84
C ILE A 34 -9.77 -6.44 -38.31
N ILE A 35 -10.67 -5.79 -39.05
CA ILE A 35 -10.53 -5.43 -40.48
C ILE A 35 -10.25 -3.93 -40.69
N ASN A 36 -9.87 -3.19 -39.65
CA ASN A 36 -9.28 -1.87 -39.81
C ASN A 36 -7.76 -1.91 -39.60
N PRO A 37 -6.96 -2.41 -40.56
CA PRO A 37 -5.60 -1.97 -40.64
C PRO A 37 -5.69 -0.51 -41.08
N THR A 38 -5.41 0.43 -40.19
CA THR A 38 -4.90 1.73 -40.59
C THR A 38 -3.51 1.54 -41.20
N GLY A 39 -3.46 0.82 -42.32
CA GLY A 39 -2.42 0.84 -43.32
C GLY A 39 -2.51 2.15 -44.09
N GLN A 40 -2.35 3.26 -43.40
CA GLN A 40 -1.57 4.35 -43.97
C GLN A 40 -0.17 4.17 -43.41
N GLY A 41 0.63 3.38 -44.14
CA GLY A 41 2.06 3.47 -44.06
C GLY A 41 2.43 4.92 -44.37
N ILE A 42 2.64 5.71 -43.33
CA ILE A 42 3.51 6.86 -43.42
C ILE A 42 4.85 6.26 -43.79
N SER A 43 5.21 6.30 -45.07
CA SER A 43 6.58 6.04 -45.51
C SER A 43 7.45 7.17 -44.97
N LYS A 44 7.72 7.15 -43.66
CA LYS A 44 8.92 7.73 -43.14
C LYS A 44 9.98 6.68 -43.46
N SER A 45 10.66 6.86 -44.59
CA SER A 45 11.86 6.09 -44.91
C SER A 45 12.97 6.52 -43.95
N ILE A 46 12.81 6.24 -42.66
CA ILE A 46 13.92 6.29 -41.72
C ILE A 46 14.64 4.98 -41.98
N LYS A 47 15.78 5.08 -42.67
CA LYS A 47 16.64 3.95 -42.97
C LYS A 47 17.08 3.36 -41.63
N LEU A 48 16.50 2.21 -41.25
CA LEU A 48 16.88 1.50 -40.05
C LEU A 48 18.39 1.25 -40.08
N ASN A 49 19.08 1.74 -39.06
CA ASN A 49 20.51 1.52 -38.82
C ASN A 49 20.73 1.03 -37.38
N PHE A 50 21.84 0.32 -37.17
CA PHE A 50 22.33 -0.05 -35.83
C PHE A 50 23.53 0.79 -35.44
N GLN A 51 23.62 1.14 -34.16
CA GLN A 51 24.77 1.81 -33.56
C GLN A 51 25.42 0.87 -32.52
N LEU A 52 26.72 0.62 -32.65
CA LEU A 52 27.52 0.01 -31.59
C LEU A 52 27.76 1.07 -30.51
N LEU A 53 27.28 0.82 -29.29
CA LEU A 53 27.44 1.73 -28.16
C LEU A 53 28.75 1.47 -27.43
N ASP A 54 29.04 0.19 -27.17
CA ASP A 54 30.23 -0.24 -26.46
C ASP A 54 30.48 -1.74 -26.68
N TYR A 55 31.69 -2.20 -26.38
CA TYR A 55 32.02 -3.61 -26.30
C TYR A 55 33.13 -3.88 -25.29
N PHE A 56 33.12 -5.07 -24.69
CA PHE A 56 34.25 -5.55 -23.90
C PHE A 56 34.42 -7.06 -24.08
N ILE A 57 35.63 -7.54 -23.78
CA ILE A 57 36.00 -8.94 -23.86
C ILE A 57 36.41 -9.39 -22.47
N ALA A 58 35.72 -10.39 -21.93
CA ALA A 58 36.02 -10.98 -20.63
C ALA A 58 35.96 -12.51 -20.73
N ASN A 59 36.95 -13.20 -20.19
CA ASN A 59 37.02 -14.68 -20.16
C ASN A 59 36.74 -15.33 -21.54
N ASN A 60 37.45 -14.89 -22.59
CA ASN A 60 37.24 -15.32 -23.98
C ASN A 60 35.81 -15.14 -24.52
N THR A 61 35.01 -14.27 -23.91
CA THR A 61 33.66 -13.96 -24.37
C THR A 61 33.56 -12.48 -24.70
N LEU A 62 33.12 -12.17 -25.92
CA LEU A 62 32.79 -10.82 -26.36
C LEU A 62 31.36 -10.48 -25.94
N TYR A 63 31.21 -9.29 -25.37
CA TYR A 63 29.92 -8.64 -25.10
C TYR A 63 29.90 -7.34 -25.89
N ALA A 64 28.97 -7.20 -26.84
CA ALA A 64 28.79 -5.98 -27.63
C ALA A 64 27.38 -5.43 -27.47
N TYR A 65 27.27 -4.15 -27.15
CA TYR A 65 26.01 -3.44 -26.93
C TYR A 65 25.61 -2.68 -28.18
N VAL A 66 24.48 -3.06 -28.76
CA VAL A 66 24.01 -2.50 -30.03
C VAL A 66 22.62 -1.92 -29.86
N LYS A 67 22.40 -0.70 -30.37
CA LYS A 67 21.12 -0.01 -30.34
C LYS A 67 20.59 0.21 -31.76
N PRO A 68 19.40 -0.32 -32.12
CA PRO A 68 18.71 0.07 -33.34
C PRO A 68 18.17 1.50 -33.23
N SER A 69 18.12 2.18 -34.37
CA SER A 69 17.56 3.55 -34.49
C SER A 69 16.05 3.62 -34.25
N GLU A 70 15.34 2.51 -34.39
CA GLU A 70 13.91 2.36 -34.12
C GLU A 70 13.63 1.01 -33.42
N PRO A 71 12.46 0.80 -32.78
CA PRO A 71 12.11 -0.49 -32.19
C PRO A 71 12.08 -1.61 -33.25
N VAL A 72 12.74 -2.74 -32.97
CA VAL A 72 12.82 -3.90 -33.87
C VAL A 72 12.30 -5.15 -33.18
N ASN A 73 11.67 -6.06 -33.94
CA ASN A 73 11.29 -7.36 -33.44
C ASN A 73 12.55 -8.23 -33.27
N TYR A 74 12.98 -8.51 -32.04
CA TYR A 74 14.24 -9.23 -31.82
C TYR A 74 14.25 -10.61 -32.46
N SER A 75 13.11 -11.27 -32.61
CA SER A 75 13.06 -12.65 -33.15
C SER A 75 13.58 -12.73 -34.59
N GLN A 76 13.69 -11.57 -35.24
CA GLN A 76 14.21 -11.40 -36.58
C GLN A 76 15.63 -10.84 -36.61
N VAL A 77 16.19 -10.42 -35.47
CA VAL A 77 17.55 -9.86 -35.39
C VAL A 77 18.56 -10.99 -35.31
N PHE A 78 19.61 -10.91 -36.12
CA PHE A 78 20.75 -11.83 -36.06
C PHE A 78 22.07 -11.05 -36.00
N ALA A 79 23.11 -11.70 -35.48
CA ALA A 79 24.46 -11.15 -35.46
C ALA A 79 25.47 -12.20 -35.92
N ILE A 80 26.47 -11.76 -36.66
CA ILE A 80 27.55 -12.57 -37.22
C ILE A 80 28.88 -11.97 -36.76
N LEU A 81 29.75 -12.78 -36.17
CA LEU A 81 31.11 -12.40 -35.81
C LEU A 81 32.11 -13.19 -36.66
N ASN A 82 32.92 -12.51 -37.47
CA ASN A 82 33.88 -13.12 -38.41
C ASN A 82 33.28 -14.29 -39.22
N GLY A 83 32.07 -14.10 -39.75
CA GLY A 83 31.38 -15.10 -40.58
C GLY A 83 30.67 -16.22 -39.81
N ARG A 84 30.57 -16.16 -38.48
CA ARG A 84 29.81 -17.12 -37.66
C ARG A 84 28.64 -16.48 -36.94
N LEU A 85 27.49 -17.14 -36.95
CA LEU A 85 26.29 -16.70 -36.22
C LEU A 85 26.55 -16.74 -34.70
N VAL A 86 26.18 -15.67 -34.00
CA VAL A 86 26.35 -15.52 -32.55
C VAL A 86 25.02 -15.18 -31.87
N LYS A 87 24.97 -15.29 -30.54
CA LYS A 87 23.72 -15.11 -29.79
C LYS A 87 23.42 -13.63 -29.58
N VAL A 88 22.16 -13.26 -29.74
CA VAL A 88 21.64 -11.90 -29.49
C VAL A 88 20.57 -12.00 -28.41
N TYR A 89 20.64 -11.13 -27.41
CA TYR A 89 19.65 -11.06 -26.34
C TYR A 89 19.05 -9.65 -26.25
N PRO A 90 17.72 -9.52 -26.10
CA PRO A 90 17.09 -8.26 -25.76
C PRO A 90 17.46 -7.88 -24.33
N TYR A 91 17.95 -6.66 -24.15
CA TYR A 91 18.46 -6.18 -22.87
C TYR A 91 17.78 -4.85 -22.53
N ASN A 92 17.49 -4.61 -21.25
CA ASN A 92 17.09 -3.29 -20.78
C ASN A 92 18.28 -2.54 -20.17
N SER A 93 18.14 -1.25 -19.93
CA SER A 93 19.14 -0.43 -19.23
C SER A 93 19.49 -0.93 -17.81
N ASN A 94 18.73 -1.90 -17.28
CA ASN A 94 18.81 -2.38 -15.90
C ASN A 94 19.41 -3.79 -15.79
N GLY A 95 20.10 -4.27 -16.81
CA GLY A 95 20.88 -5.49 -16.67
C GLY A 95 20.14 -6.81 -16.93
N SER A 96 18.86 -6.76 -17.31
CA SER A 96 17.97 -7.93 -17.32
C SER A 96 17.51 -8.32 -18.73
N ILE A 97 17.40 -9.63 -18.98
CA ILE A 97 16.77 -10.17 -20.19
C ILE A 97 15.27 -9.86 -20.13
N VAL A 98 14.74 -9.14 -21.13
CA VAL A 98 13.36 -8.64 -21.16
C VAL A 98 12.55 -9.16 -22.34
N ASN A 99 11.22 -9.09 -22.21
CA ASN A 99 10.21 -9.50 -23.18
C ASN A 99 10.40 -8.82 -24.57
N PRO A 100 10.06 -9.46 -25.71
CA PRO A 100 10.52 -9.09 -27.05
C PRO A 100 10.22 -7.73 -27.60
N TYR A 101 9.20 -7.09 -27.02
CA TYR A 101 8.47 -6.04 -27.73
C TYR A 101 8.78 -4.65 -27.18
N ASN A 102 9.63 -4.52 -26.15
CA ASN A 102 9.62 -3.29 -25.34
C ASN A 102 10.97 -2.67 -24.93
N ASN A 103 12.13 -3.06 -25.46
CA ASN A 103 13.37 -2.29 -25.22
C ASN A 103 14.36 -2.37 -26.40
N GLY A 104 14.81 -1.19 -26.86
CA GLY A 104 15.69 -1.01 -28.00
C GLY A 104 17.18 -1.12 -27.69
N LEU A 105 17.62 -2.03 -26.81
CA LEU A 105 19.03 -2.33 -26.59
C LEU A 105 19.27 -3.83 -26.73
N LEU A 106 20.32 -4.19 -27.45
CA LEU A 106 20.68 -5.58 -27.74
C LEU A 106 22.07 -5.86 -27.19
N ILE A 107 22.24 -7.03 -26.55
CA ILE A 107 23.55 -7.58 -26.24
C ILE A 107 23.84 -8.73 -27.17
N ILE A 108 25.02 -8.67 -27.80
CA ILE A 108 25.57 -9.75 -28.61
C ILE A 108 26.64 -10.43 -27.79
N VAL A 109 26.52 -11.75 -27.63
CA VAL A 109 27.43 -12.59 -26.85
C VAL A 109 28.07 -13.63 -27.75
N ALA A 110 29.40 -13.64 -27.80
CA ALA A 110 30.17 -14.55 -28.64
C ALA A 110 31.35 -15.17 -27.89
N ASN A 111 31.48 -16.51 -27.95
CA ASN A 111 32.64 -17.21 -27.41
C ASN A 111 33.79 -17.17 -28.43
N LEU A 112 34.83 -16.40 -28.12
CA LEU A 112 35.99 -16.16 -28.98
C LEU A 112 36.93 -17.37 -29.07
N SER A 113 36.81 -18.34 -28.16
CA SER A 113 37.62 -19.58 -28.21
C SER A 113 37.37 -20.38 -29.49
N GLN A 114 36.23 -20.14 -30.15
CA GLN A 114 35.81 -20.83 -31.37
C GLN A 114 35.85 -19.92 -32.60
N ILE A 115 36.10 -18.62 -32.44
CA ILE A 115 36.06 -17.62 -33.51
C ILE A 115 37.39 -16.87 -33.46
N PRO A 116 38.38 -17.21 -34.31
CA PRO A 116 39.65 -16.50 -34.30
C PRO A 116 39.50 -15.07 -34.85
N PRO A 117 40.33 -14.12 -34.38
CA PRO A 117 40.39 -12.78 -34.98
C PRO A 117 40.93 -12.83 -36.41
N ASN A 118 40.76 -11.75 -37.16
CA ASN A 118 41.35 -11.61 -38.48
C ASN A 118 42.88 -11.39 -38.42
N GLN A 119 43.54 -11.27 -39.58
CA GLN A 119 45.00 -11.11 -39.68
C GLN A 119 45.55 -9.87 -38.93
N ASN A 120 44.70 -8.87 -38.66
CA ASN A 120 45.07 -7.66 -37.93
C ASN A 120 44.70 -7.73 -36.44
N GLY A 121 44.25 -8.90 -35.95
CA GLY A 121 43.78 -9.08 -34.58
C GLY A 121 42.33 -8.63 -34.34
N ASN A 122 41.61 -8.11 -35.33
CA ASN A 122 40.28 -7.54 -35.10
C ASN A 122 39.14 -8.54 -35.37
N TYR A 123 37.98 -8.28 -34.80
CA TYR A 123 36.72 -8.95 -35.12
C TYR A 123 35.81 -8.05 -35.94
N LYS A 124 35.19 -8.60 -36.97
CA LYS A 124 34.12 -7.97 -37.74
C LYS A 124 32.78 -8.45 -37.17
N LEU A 125 32.01 -7.53 -36.59
CA LEU A 125 30.66 -7.77 -36.11
C LEU A 125 29.65 -7.22 -37.12
N GLU A 126 28.79 -8.09 -37.64
CA GLU A 126 27.71 -7.74 -38.55
C GLU A 126 26.38 -7.99 -37.85
N VAL A 127 25.47 -7.02 -37.88
CA VAL A 127 24.15 -7.10 -37.25
C VAL A 127 23.10 -6.84 -38.32
N GLY A 128 22.09 -7.70 -38.36
CA GLY A 128 21.09 -7.69 -39.41
C GLY A 128 19.69 -8.05 -38.91
N ILE A 129 18.72 -7.90 -39.81
CA ILE A 129 17.33 -8.30 -39.58
C ILE A 129 16.90 -9.18 -40.73
N THR A 130 16.28 -10.32 -40.42
CA THR A 130 15.87 -11.36 -41.37
C THR A 130 17.05 -11.84 -42.22
N ASN A 131 17.25 -11.25 -43.40
CA ASN A 131 18.32 -11.61 -44.34
C ASN A 131 19.26 -10.46 -44.71
N ASP A 132 19.01 -9.24 -44.21
CA ASP A 132 19.78 -8.06 -44.57
C ASP A 132 20.77 -7.67 -43.46
N ILE A 133 22.03 -7.46 -43.81
CA ILE A 133 23.04 -6.88 -42.91
C ILE A 133 22.90 -5.37 -42.92
N ILE A 134 22.67 -4.79 -41.75
CA ILE A 134 22.29 -3.38 -41.59
C ILE A 134 23.35 -2.60 -40.79
N GLY A 135 24.10 -3.26 -39.90
CA GLY A 135 25.24 -2.69 -39.18
C GLY A 135 26.50 -3.53 -39.37
N ILE A 136 27.63 -2.89 -39.64
CA ILE A 136 28.95 -3.53 -39.70
C ILE A 136 29.91 -2.74 -38.82
N PHE A 137 30.53 -3.42 -37.86
CA PHE A 137 31.42 -2.82 -36.87
C PHE A 137 32.74 -3.57 -36.81
N THR A 138 33.83 -2.84 -36.61
CA THR A 138 35.16 -3.40 -36.34
C THR A 138 35.40 -3.33 -34.83
N ILE A 139 35.71 -4.48 -34.23
CA ILE A 139 36.00 -4.65 -32.81
C ILE A 139 37.50 -4.95 -32.70
N GLU A 140 38.23 -4.05 -32.06
CA GLU A 140 39.68 -4.20 -31.87
C GLU A 140 39.95 -5.13 -30.69
N TYR A 141 40.74 -6.19 -30.93
CA TYR A 141 41.18 -7.09 -29.87
C TYR A 141 42.41 -6.50 -29.19
N ILE A 142 42.18 -5.79 -28.09
CA ILE A 142 43.27 -5.33 -27.25
C ILE A 142 43.61 -6.46 -26.27
N SER A 143 44.63 -7.26 -26.60
CA SER A 143 45.13 -8.32 -25.71
C SER A 143 45.89 -7.70 -24.54
N ASN A 144 45.19 -7.21 -23.53
CA ASN A 144 45.82 -6.78 -22.29
C ASN A 144 45.73 -7.91 -21.26
N SER A 145 46.85 -8.62 -21.06
CA SER A 145 47.00 -9.66 -20.04
C SER A 145 47.14 -9.10 -18.60
N LEU A 146 46.96 -7.80 -18.41
CA LEU A 146 47.10 -7.09 -17.13
C LEU A 146 46.08 -5.95 -17.00
N ILE A 147 44.78 -6.24 -16.93
CA ILE A 147 43.79 -5.29 -16.41
C ILE A 147 42.82 -6.02 -15.47
N ASN A 148 43.17 -6.01 -14.18
CA ASN A 148 42.18 -5.89 -13.12
C ASN A 148 41.70 -4.43 -13.12
N TYR A 149 40.37 -4.22 -13.19
CA TYR A 149 39.67 -2.95 -12.99
C TYR A 149 40.28 -1.71 -13.65
N PHE A 150 39.85 -1.40 -14.87
CA PHE A 150 39.79 -0.01 -15.34
C PHE A 150 38.34 0.47 -15.26
N GLN A 151 38.06 1.38 -14.33
CA GLN A 151 36.97 2.34 -14.49
C GLN A 151 37.23 3.17 -15.75
N PRO A 152 36.22 3.50 -16.56
CA PRO A 152 36.41 4.37 -17.71
C PRO A 152 36.71 5.81 -17.27
N PRO A 153 37.77 6.46 -17.78
CA PRO A 153 37.98 7.88 -17.61
C PRO A 153 37.46 8.61 -18.85
N ILE A 154 36.14 8.82 -18.96
CA ILE A 154 35.57 9.93 -19.71
C ILE A 154 34.38 10.45 -18.90
N VAL A 155 34.58 11.63 -18.32
CA VAL A 155 33.54 12.43 -17.65
C VAL A 155 32.51 12.83 -18.70
N PHE A 156 31.43 12.06 -18.79
CA PHE A 156 30.14 12.64 -19.11
C PHE A 156 29.60 13.24 -17.80
N ASN A 157 29.35 14.55 -17.79
CA ASN A 157 28.45 15.15 -16.80
C ASN A 157 27.01 14.70 -17.11
N ILE A 158 26.75 13.40 -16.90
CA ILE A 158 25.43 12.90 -16.56
C ILE A 158 25.53 12.72 -15.05
N LEU A 159 24.67 13.40 -14.30
CA LEU A 159 24.50 13.18 -12.87
C LEU A 159 23.93 11.77 -12.65
N ASP A 160 24.75 10.74 -12.86
CA ASP A 160 24.40 9.34 -12.61
C ASP A 160 24.51 9.10 -11.10
N PHE A 161 23.43 9.41 -10.39
CA PHE A 161 23.19 8.89 -9.06
C PHE A 161 22.80 7.40 -9.17
N THR A 162 23.71 6.53 -9.61
CA THR A 162 23.50 5.09 -9.40
C THR A 162 23.68 4.81 -7.91
N CYS A 163 22.57 4.63 -7.23
CA CYS A 163 22.55 4.33 -5.81
C CYS A 163 23.32 3.03 -5.55
N GLN A 164 24.41 3.10 -4.79
CA GLN A 164 25.18 1.92 -4.42
C GLN A 164 24.75 1.44 -3.03
N PHE A 165 24.84 0.12 -2.80
CA PHE A 165 24.72 -0.44 -1.45
C PHE A 165 25.62 0.35 -0.49
N PRO A 166 25.13 0.76 0.69
CA PRO A 166 23.99 0.23 1.46
C PRO A 166 22.59 0.77 1.15
N TYR A 167 22.41 1.60 0.12
CA TYR A 167 21.07 2.04 -0.28
C TYR A 167 20.41 1.06 -1.25
N LEU A 168 19.17 0.70 -0.95
CA LEU A 168 18.30 -0.12 -1.80
C LEU A 168 17.21 0.76 -2.38
N THR A 169 16.96 0.62 -3.68
CA THR A 169 15.87 1.35 -4.34
C THR A 169 14.56 0.60 -4.12
N LEU A 170 13.58 1.30 -3.56
CA LEU A 170 12.24 0.79 -3.29
C LEU A 170 11.25 1.47 -4.23
N THR A 171 10.65 0.70 -5.12
CA THR A 171 9.58 1.17 -5.99
C THR A 171 8.22 0.73 -5.44
N LEU A 172 7.37 1.71 -5.15
CA LEU A 172 6.02 1.53 -4.64
C LEU A 172 5.02 1.63 -5.79
N TYR A 173 4.39 0.52 -6.18
CA TYR A 173 3.48 0.45 -7.32
C TYR A 173 2.02 0.54 -6.87
N ASN A 174 1.34 1.63 -7.25
CA ASN A 174 -0.11 1.71 -7.14
C ASN A 174 -0.74 1.01 -8.36
N THR A 175 -1.23 -0.20 -8.15
CA THR A 175 -1.90 -1.00 -9.18
C THR A 175 -3.37 -0.65 -9.37
N GLN A 176 -3.89 0.31 -8.60
CA GLN A 176 -5.28 0.70 -8.63
C GLN A 176 -5.51 1.84 -9.63
N ASN A 177 -6.74 1.90 -10.15
CA ASN A 177 -7.18 2.91 -11.10
C ASN A 177 -7.51 4.28 -10.45
N ILE A 178 -7.34 4.40 -9.13
CA ILE A 178 -7.47 5.64 -8.38
C ILE A 178 -6.16 5.93 -7.63
N PRO A 179 -5.73 7.21 -7.53
CA PRO A 179 -4.52 7.57 -6.82
C PRO A 179 -4.67 7.26 -5.32
N THR A 180 -3.54 7.05 -4.64
CA THR A 180 -3.57 7.01 -3.18
C THR A 180 -3.95 8.38 -2.62
N PRO A 181 -4.54 8.45 -1.41
CA PRO A 181 -4.71 9.73 -0.73
C PRO A 181 -3.38 10.46 -0.47
N SER A 182 -3.45 11.75 -0.12
CA SER A 182 -2.31 12.57 0.29
C SER A 182 -2.66 13.28 1.60
N PRO A 183 -1.88 13.13 2.69
CA PRO A 183 -0.73 12.24 2.82
C PRO A 183 -1.14 10.75 2.80
N PHE A 184 -0.15 9.87 2.61
CA PHE A 184 -0.34 8.42 2.56
C PHE A 184 0.60 7.69 3.52
N GLN A 185 0.08 6.72 4.26
CA GLN A 185 0.88 5.83 5.08
C GLN A 185 1.04 4.47 4.38
N GLN A 186 2.27 4.12 4.05
CA GLN A 186 2.63 2.87 3.40
C GLN A 186 3.29 1.95 4.41
N ASP A 187 2.85 0.69 4.50
CA ASP A 187 3.62 -0.33 5.20
C ASP A 187 4.75 -0.85 4.32
N ILE A 188 5.89 -1.17 4.93
CA ILE A 188 7.03 -1.81 4.28
C ILE A 188 7.39 -3.02 5.12
N ALA A 189 7.11 -4.22 4.59
CA ALA A 189 7.43 -5.46 5.26
C ALA A 189 8.52 -6.24 4.51
N ILE A 190 9.61 -6.56 5.22
CA ILE A 190 10.64 -7.47 4.73
C ILE A 190 10.48 -8.79 5.46
N CYS A 191 10.24 -9.86 4.70
CA CYS A 191 9.96 -11.19 5.22
C CYS A 191 11.06 -12.20 4.85
N ASN A 192 11.22 -13.23 5.69
CA ASN A 192 12.09 -14.38 5.41
C ASN A 192 11.36 -15.55 4.73
N GLY A 193 10.16 -15.31 4.21
CA GLY A 193 9.32 -16.30 3.56
C GLY A 193 8.09 -15.67 2.93
N THR A 194 7.29 -16.50 2.27
CA THR A 194 6.02 -16.09 1.67
C THR A 194 4.92 -16.12 2.72
N ILE A 195 4.10 -15.07 2.79
CA ILE A 195 2.92 -15.02 3.64
C ILE A 195 1.68 -14.91 2.77
N ASN A 196 0.62 -15.64 3.11
CA ASN A 196 -0.67 -15.46 2.49
C ASN A 196 -1.44 -14.38 3.28
N MET A 197 -1.13 -13.12 3.00
CA MET A 197 -1.86 -11.97 3.55
C MET A 197 -2.62 -11.28 2.42
N GLY A 198 -3.84 -10.84 2.69
CA GLY A 198 -4.69 -10.20 1.68
C GLY A 198 -4.06 -8.93 1.08
N PRO A 199 -4.72 -8.30 0.09
CA PRO A 199 -4.14 -7.22 -0.73
C PRO A 199 -3.84 -5.91 0.03
N ASN A 200 -4.13 -5.87 1.34
CA ASN A 200 -3.93 -4.71 2.19
C ASN A 200 -2.55 -4.65 2.86
N PHE A 201 -1.70 -5.64 2.65
CA PHE A 201 -0.37 -5.72 3.25
C PHE A 201 0.70 -5.85 2.17
N ALA A 202 1.62 -4.90 2.11
CA ALA A 202 2.70 -4.92 1.13
C ALA A 202 3.98 -5.51 1.74
N TYR A 203 4.52 -6.55 1.10
CA TYR A 203 5.74 -7.21 1.57
C TYR A 203 6.65 -7.71 0.46
N VAL A 204 7.92 -7.90 0.82
CA VAL A 204 8.93 -8.54 -0.03
C VAL A 204 9.51 -9.73 0.71
N ASN A 205 9.57 -10.89 0.06
CA ASN A 205 10.31 -12.05 0.56
C ASN A 205 11.78 -11.93 0.13
N ASN A 206 12.66 -11.57 1.06
CA ASN A 206 14.09 -11.47 0.82
C ASN A 206 14.85 -11.85 2.10
N VAL A 207 15.24 -13.13 2.20
CA VAL A 207 15.92 -13.70 3.38
C VAL A 207 17.26 -13.02 3.64
N THR A 208 18.02 -12.71 2.59
CA THR A 208 19.33 -12.05 2.72
C THR A 208 19.18 -10.68 3.37
N LEU A 209 18.28 -9.85 2.84
CA LEU A 209 17.98 -8.55 3.40
C LEU A 209 17.40 -8.64 4.82
N PHE A 210 16.50 -9.59 5.06
CA PHE A 210 15.92 -9.82 6.38
C PHE A 210 16.99 -10.03 7.46
N ASN A 211 18.05 -10.76 7.13
CA ASN A 211 19.17 -11.08 8.03
C ASN A 211 20.14 -9.91 8.23
N LEU A 212 20.15 -8.91 7.34
CA LEU A 212 20.94 -7.68 7.51
C LEU A 212 20.29 -6.68 8.48
N ILE A 213 18.99 -6.82 8.74
CA ILE A 213 18.27 -5.95 9.66
C ILE A 213 18.44 -6.46 11.09
N ASN A 214 18.73 -5.60 12.05
CA ASN A 214 18.82 -6.00 13.46
C ASN A 214 17.43 -6.26 14.08
N ASN A 215 17.39 -6.79 15.30
CA ASN A 215 16.14 -7.27 15.92
C ASN A 215 15.13 -6.15 16.20
N ASN A 216 15.64 -4.95 16.52
CA ASN A 216 14.81 -3.80 16.85
C ASN A 216 14.63 -2.84 15.66
N GLY A 217 15.12 -3.17 14.46
CA GLY A 217 14.98 -2.39 13.24
C GLY A 217 15.78 -1.07 13.21
N SER A 218 16.68 -0.83 14.16
CA SER A 218 17.34 0.48 14.35
C SER A 218 18.40 0.80 13.31
N ASN A 219 18.84 -0.17 12.51
CA ASN A 219 19.83 0.04 11.45
C ASN A 219 19.22 0.38 10.08
N ILE A 220 17.92 0.75 10.04
CA ILE A 220 17.20 1.10 8.81
C ILE A 220 16.64 2.52 8.88
N TYR A 221 16.73 3.25 7.76
CA TYR A 221 15.96 4.47 7.54
C TYR A 221 15.56 4.62 6.07
N PHE A 222 14.64 5.54 5.80
CA PHE A 222 14.09 5.78 4.46
C PHE A 222 14.31 7.23 4.03
N THR A 223 14.52 7.42 2.74
CA THR A 223 14.70 8.76 2.15
C THR A 223 14.19 8.84 0.72
N THR A 224 13.83 10.04 0.25
CA THR A 224 13.41 10.28 -1.14
C THR A 224 14.57 10.40 -2.12
N THR A 225 15.78 10.68 -1.62
CA THR A 225 16.97 10.91 -2.44
C THR A 225 18.07 9.93 -2.06
N CYS A 226 18.76 9.35 -3.03
CA CYS A 226 19.88 8.48 -2.73
C CYS A 226 21.02 9.26 -2.05
N ASN A 227 21.76 8.62 -1.15
CA ASN A 227 22.90 9.23 -0.43
C ASN A 227 22.54 10.45 0.44
N SER A 228 21.29 10.58 0.88
CA SER A 228 20.88 11.61 1.84
C SER A 228 20.47 11.03 3.19
N THR A 229 20.51 11.89 4.20
CA THR A 229 19.90 11.65 5.51
C THR A 229 18.39 11.43 5.37
N PRO A 230 17.75 10.73 6.33
CA PRO A 230 16.32 10.47 6.25
C PRO A 230 15.50 11.75 6.22
N ASP A 231 14.59 11.83 5.26
CA ASP A 231 13.56 12.86 5.10
C ASP A 231 12.14 12.26 5.07
N ILE A 232 12.02 10.94 5.19
CA ILE A 232 10.75 10.21 5.31
C ILE A 232 10.57 9.77 6.76
N TYR A 233 9.48 10.20 7.39
CA TYR A 233 9.09 9.68 8.70
C TYR A 233 8.80 8.19 8.61
N SER A 234 9.47 7.41 9.44
CA SER A 234 9.37 5.96 9.50
C SER A 234 9.21 5.48 10.95
N TRP A 235 8.30 4.55 11.16
CA TRP A 235 7.97 3.98 12.45
C TRP A 235 8.01 2.47 12.36
N TYR A 236 9.01 1.87 13.01
CA TYR A 236 9.16 0.42 13.06
C TYR A 236 8.10 -0.18 13.99
N LEU A 237 7.14 -0.89 13.41
CA LEU A 237 6.06 -1.54 14.16
C LEU A 237 6.59 -2.69 15.01
N GLY A 238 7.52 -3.46 14.45
CA GLY A 238 8.07 -4.67 15.05
C GLY A 238 8.03 -5.86 14.10
N GLN A 239 8.04 -7.07 14.68
CA GLN A 239 8.07 -8.32 13.93
C GLN A 239 6.70 -9.01 13.98
N LEU A 240 6.13 -9.29 12.81
CA LEU A 240 5.00 -10.20 12.65
C LEU A 240 5.50 -11.64 12.55
N VAL A 241 4.83 -12.56 13.25
CA VAL A 241 5.09 -14.00 13.20
C VAL A 241 3.87 -14.70 12.60
N ASN A 242 4.07 -15.47 11.54
CA ASN A 242 3.04 -16.28 10.91
C ASN A 242 3.59 -17.68 10.58
N GLY A 243 3.38 -18.64 11.50
CA GLY A 243 4.01 -19.95 11.42
C GLY A 243 5.52 -19.85 11.48
N SER A 244 6.22 -20.36 10.47
CA SER A 244 7.68 -20.28 10.32
C SER A 244 8.16 -19.02 9.60
N THR A 245 7.25 -18.14 9.17
CA THR A 245 7.58 -16.90 8.46
C THR A 245 7.53 -15.70 9.40
N TYR A 246 8.56 -14.87 9.30
CA TYR A 246 8.78 -13.67 10.09
C TYR A 246 8.89 -12.47 9.16
N CYS A 247 8.24 -11.37 9.52
CA CYS A 247 8.28 -10.13 8.76
C CYS A 247 8.60 -8.96 9.68
N LYS A 248 9.61 -8.16 9.33
CA LYS A 248 9.93 -6.89 9.99
C LYS A 248 9.18 -5.78 9.26
N ILE A 249 8.41 -4.98 10.00
CA ILE A 249 7.42 -4.05 9.41
C ILE A 249 7.71 -2.62 9.84
N TRP A 250 7.84 -1.73 8.86
CA TRP A 250 7.84 -0.28 9.04
C TRP A 250 6.55 0.32 8.49
N TRP A 251 6.12 1.42 9.06
CA TRP A 251 5.18 2.35 8.43
C TRP A 251 5.94 3.60 8.06
N ILE A 252 5.74 4.08 6.84
CA ILE A 252 6.33 5.33 6.37
C ILE A 252 5.23 6.32 5.98
N LYS A 253 5.53 7.61 6.09
CA LYS A 253 4.65 8.68 5.62
C LYS A 253 5.15 9.25 4.30
N LEU A 254 4.34 9.13 3.26
CA LEU A 254 4.51 9.82 1.99
C LEU A 254 3.63 11.07 2.01
N ASP A 255 4.24 12.24 1.88
CA ASP A 255 3.46 13.49 1.84
C ASP A 255 2.69 13.66 0.53
N LYS A 256 3.15 13.00 -0.55
CA LYS A 256 2.53 13.00 -1.88
C LYS A 256 1.81 11.68 -2.16
N SER A 257 0.69 11.77 -2.89
CA SER A 257 -0.01 10.61 -3.45
C SER A 257 0.84 9.88 -4.49
N ILE A 258 0.65 8.56 -4.61
CA ILE A 258 1.08 7.77 -5.76
C ILE A 258 -0.07 7.78 -6.79
N PRO A 259 0.14 8.31 -8.02
CA PRO A 259 -0.91 8.35 -9.03
C PRO A 259 -1.47 6.96 -9.37
N ALA A 260 -2.67 6.93 -9.94
CA ALA A 260 -3.29 5.70 -10.43
C ALA A 260 -2.39 5.00 -11.46
N ASN A 261 -2.30 3.67 -11.40
CA ASN A 261 -1.49 2.84 -12.30
C ASN A 261 -0.03 3.33 -12.47
N SER A 262 0.53 3.90 -11.41
CA SER A 262 1.86 4.51 -11.42
C SER A 262 2.69 4.00 -10.26
N ASN A 263 3.91 4.53 -10.13
CA ASN A 263 4.78 4.23 -9.02
C ASN A 263 5.42 5.48 -8.41
N ALA A 264 5.96 5.31 -7.22
CA ALA A 264 6.87 6.24 -6.58
C ALA A 264 8.14 5.50 -6.19
N THR A 265 9.28 6.17 -6.29
CA THR A 265 10.57 5.63 -5.87
C THR A 265 11.02 6.30 -4.59
N ILE A 266 11.43 5.50 -3.61
CA ILE A 266 12.12 5.91 -2.40
C ILE A 266 13.35 5.02 -2.23
N TYR A 267 14.18 5.33 -1.23
CA TYR A 267 15.37 4.57 -0.90
C TYR A 267 15.31 4.10 0.54
N MET A 268 15.77 2.88 0.77
CA MET A 268 15.96 2.30 2.09
C MET A 268 17.46 2.11 2.32
N TYR A 269 17.98 2.70 3.37
CA TYR A 269 19.36 2.53 3.78
C TYR A 269 19.49 1.40 4.79
N VAL A 270 20.47 0.51 4.59
CA VAL A 270 20.77 -0.61 5.49
C VAL A 270 22.15 -0.43 6.13
N GLY A 271 22.15 0.04 7.38
CA GLY A 271 23.37 0.20 8.17
C GLY A 271 23.93 -1.09 8.73
N ASN A 272 25.05 -0.98 9.45
CA ASN A 272 25.62 -2.11 10.17
C ASN A 272 24.64 -2.59 11.25
N ILE A 273 24.73 -3.86 11.64
CA ILE A 273 23.84 -4.47 12.63
C ILE A 273 23.86 -3.75 13.99
N SER A 274 24.98 -3.09 14.31
CA SER A 274 25.23 -2.32 15.53
C SER A 274 24.71 -0.88 15.48
N ASP A 275 24.27 -0.40 14.32
CA ASP A 275 23.85 0.99 14.14
C ASP A 275 22.49 1.25 14.79
N ASN A 276 22.34 2.45 15.36
CA ASN A 276 21.09 2.90 15.96
C ASN A 276 20.68 4.28 15.42
N TYR A 277 19.93 4.26 14.33
CA TYR A 277 19.41 5.45 13.68
C TYR A 277 18.25 6.10 14.41
N TYR A 278 17.63 5.43 15.39
CA TYR A 278 16.67 6.09 16.26
C TYR A 278 17.33 7.22 17.05
N SER A 279 18.49 6.98 17.66
CA SER A 279 19.22 8.05 18.37
C SER A 279 19.75 9.15 17.46
N SER A 280 20.15 8.82 16.23
CA SER A 280 20.79 9.77 15.32
C SER A 280 19.80 10.65 14.56
N TYR A 281 18.60 10.13 14.27
CA TYR A 281 17.67 10.76 13.33
C TYR A 281 16.24 10.87 13.85
N TYR A 282 15.99 10.67 15.15
CA TYR A 282 14.69 11.02 15.74
C TYR A 282 14.41 12.52 15.50
N PRO A 283 13.20 12.91 15.04
CA PRO A 283 11.98 12.11 14.94
C PRO A 283 11.72 11.40 13.60
N TYR A 284 12.59 11.48 12.59
CA TYR A 284 12.36 10.82 11.28
C TYR A 284 12.42 9.30 11.35
N VAL A 285 13.23 8.76 12.24
CA VAL A 285 13.38 7.31 12.43
C VAL A 285 12.99 6.98 13.85
N GLY A 286 12.00 6.10 14.02
CA GLY A 286 11.53 5.68 15.34
C GLY A 286 10.89 4.31 15.32
N ALA A 287 10.34 3.91 16.46
CA ALA A 287 9.83 2.57 16.69
C ALA A 287 8.63 2.58 17.64
N SER A 288 7.79 1.55 17.50
CA SER A 288 6.60 1.40 18.32
C SER A 288 6.92 1.15 19.80
N PRO A 289 5.99 1.48 20.71
CA PRO A 289 6.06 1.06 22.10
C PRO A 289 6.15 -0.46 22.32
N ASN A 290 5.78 -1.29 21.33
CA ASN A 290 5.98 -2.73 21.42
C ASN A 290 7.47 -3.10 21.32
N VAL A 291 8.25 -2.34 20.54
CA VAL A 291 9.69 -2.58 20.34
C VAL A 291 10.49 -1.86 21.43
N PHE A 292 10.09 -0.62 21.77
CA PHE A 292 10.70 0.19 22.81
C PHE A 292 9.65 0.62 23.84
N PRO A 293 9.42 -0.18 24.91
CA PRO A 293 8.43 0.13 25.93
C PRO A 293 8.67 1.43 26.70
N SER A 294 9.92 1.95 26.71
CA SER A 294 10.24 3.27 27.26
C SER A 294 9.63 4.42 26.46
N ARG A 295 9.21 4.15 25.21
CA ARG A 295 8.65 5.11 24.26
C ARG A 295 9.57 6.27 23.87
N GLN A 296 10.86 6.17 24.21
CA GLN A 296 11.84 7.21 23.93
C GLN A 296 11.93 7.58 22.44
N TYR A 297 11.70 6.59 21.56
CA TYR A 297 11.77 6.74 20.11
C TYR A 297 10.41 6.51 19.43
N ASP A 298 9.31 6.63 20.18
CA ASP A 298 7.97 6.52 19.60
C ASP A 298 7.61 7.77 18.80
N ASN A 299 7.78 7.69 17.48
CA ASN A 299 7.49 8.76 16.53
C ASN A 299 6.16 8.56 15.77
N GLY A 300 5.26 7.70 16.26
CA GLY A 300 4.00 7.35 15.55
C GLY A 300 3.16 8.57 15.17
N LYS A 301 3.16 9.63 16.00
CA LYS A 301 2.48 10.91 15.75
C LYS A 301 2.96 11.66 14.50
N TYR A 302 4.16 11.37 14.00
CA TYR A 302 4.69 11.98 12.78
C TYR A 302 4.42 11.15 11.52
N VAL A 303 4.11 9.85 11.69
CA VAL A 303 3.82 8.93 10.58
C VAL A 303 2.33 8.90 10.26
N PHE A 304 1.49 8.74 11.27
CA PHE A 304 0.05 8.56 11.11
C PHE A 304 -0.73 9.88 11.14
N ILE A 305 -1.94 9.88 10.58
CA ILE A 305 -2.83 11.06 10.56
C ILE A 305 -3.32 11.37 11.97
N ALA A 306 -3.62 10.35 12.76
CA ALA A 306 -3.76 10.46 14.21
C ALA A 306 -3.16 9.22 14.86
N TYR A 307 -2.55 9.40 16.02
CA TYR A 307 -1.89 8.34 16.78
C TYR A 307 -2.12 8.58 18.27
N GLY A 308 -2.38 7.52 19.01
CA GLY A 308 -2.44 7.55 20.46
C GLY A 308 -2.09 6.20 21.05
N TYR A 309 -1.13 6.16 21.97
CA TYR A 309 -0.81 4.99 22.79
C TYR A 309 -0.96 5.32 24.28
N PHE A 310 -2.02 4.83 24.90
CA PHE A 310 -2.59 5.39 26.12
C PHE A 310 -2.18 4.69 27.42
N ASN A 311 -1.03 4.02 27.45
CA ASN A 311 -0.54 3.38 28.67
C ASN A 311 -0.03 4.46 29.64
N ASN A 312 -0.82 4.77 30.68
CA ASN A 312 -0.52 5.82 31.66
C ASN A 312 -0.22 7.20 31.06
N THR A 313 -0.80 7.52 29.90
CA THR A 313 -0.74 8.87 29.30
C THR A 313 -1.99 9.20 28.49
N THR A 314 -2.19 10.48 28.18
CA THR A 314 -3.15 10.92 27.14
C THR A 314 -2.52 10.95 25.75
N ASP A 315 -1.19 10.86 25.64
CA ASP A 315 -0.45 11.05 24.38
C ASP A 315 -0.80 12.37 23.66
N GLY A 316 -1.16 13.40 24.44
CA GLY A 316 -1.57 14.72 23.95
C GLY A 316 -3.05 14.84 23.56
N TRP A 317 -3.83 13.76 23.65
CA TRP A 317 -5.27 13.80 23.38
C TRP A 317 -6.00 14.62 24.45
N GLY A 318 -6.95 15.44 24.01
CA GLY A 318 -7.82 16.20 24.90
C GLY A 318 -8.91 15.31 25.47
N LEU A 319 -9.19 15.43 26.77
CA LEU A 319 -10.19 14.65 27.49
C LEU A 319 -11.42 15.51 27.79
N TYR A 320 -12.61 15.04 27.40
CA TYR A 320 -13.84 15.80 27.51
C TYR A 320 -15.01 14.97 28.02
N ASN A 321 -16.06 15.67 28.48
CA ASN A 321 -17.34 15.10 28.83
C ASN A 321 -18.47 15.97 28.29
N THR A 322 -19.66 15.38 28.07
CA THR A 322 -20.81 16.13 27.53
C THR A 322 -21.65 16.79 28.62
N SER A 323 -21.68 16.22 29.83
CA SER A 323 -22.54 16.69 30.93
C SER A 323 -22.34 15.96 32.28
N SER A 324 -21.24 15.21 32.51
CA SER A 324 -21.07 14.37 33.71
C SER A 324 -20.36 15.03 34.88
N LEU A 325 -20.62 14.47 36.08
CA LEU A 325 -19.80 14.55 37.29
C LEU A 325 -18.46 13.79 37.19
N TRP A 326 -18.10 13.30 36.01
CA TRP A 326 -16.96 12.42 35.77
C TRP A 326 -16.27 12.78 34.47
N SER A 327 -14.95 12.65 34.45
CA SER A 327 -14.10 12.93 33.29
C SER A 327 -13.20 11.74 33.01
N PRO A 328 -12.77 11.52 31.76
CA PRO A 328 -11.84 10.45 31.44
C PRO A 328 -10.58 10.51 32.30
N ILE A 329 -10.08 9.35 32.69
CA ILE A 329 -8.89 9.22 33.55
C ILE A 329 -7.87 8.33 32.85
N VAL A 330 -6.62 8.74 32.91
CA VAL A 330 -5.50 7.97 32.40
C VAL A 330 -5.15 6.84 33.38
N THR A 331 -5.02 5.62 32.88
CA THR A 331 -4.71 4.43 33.69
C THR A 331 -3.68 3.53 32.99
N PRO A 332 -3.14 2.50 33.68
CA PRO A 332 -2.33 1.47 33.03
C PRO A 332 -3.10 0.63 32.00
N ASN A 333 -4.44 0.62 32.07
CA ASN A 333 -5.31 -0.11 31.15
C ASN A 333 -5.73 0.70 29.92
N GLY A 334 -5.32 1.98 29.84
CA GLY A 334 -5.71 2.92 28.80
C GLY A 334 -6.34 4.20 29.38
N ILE A 335 -6.91 5.03 28.51
CA ILE A 335 -7.82 6.10 28.95
C ILE A 335 -9.13 5.42 29.34
N GLN A 336 -9.46 5.45 30.62
CA GLN A 336 -10.78 5.10 31.12
C GLN A 336 -11.77 6.14 30.61
N MET A 337 -12.80 5.68 29.90
CA MET A 337 -13.88 6.48 29.30
C MET A 337 -15.21 6.32 30.05
N THR A 338 -15.37 5.26 30.83
CA THR A 338 -16.49 5.09 31.77
C THR A 338 -15.98 4.34 33.00
N ASN A 339 -16.59 4.56 34.16
CA ASN A 339 -16.10 4.04 35.44
C ASN A 339 -16.98 2.99 36.13
N GLY A 340 -18.00 2.47 35.44
CA GLY A 340 -18.89 1.47 36.04
C GLY A 340 -19.90 2.02 37.06
N ASN A 341 -19.92 3.34 37.31
CA ASN A 341 -20.96 4.00 38.08
C ASN A 341 -22.04 4.62 37.17
N TYR A 342 -23.26 4.07 37.20
CA TYR A 342 -24.38 4.55 36.37
C TYR A 342 -24.86 5.96 36.75
N GLN A 343 -24.67 6.38 38.01
CA GLN A 343 -25.05 7.72 38.47
C GLN A 343 -24.10 8.80 37.96
N GLN A 344 -22.88 8.39 37.61
CA GLN A 344 -21.85 9.25 37.01
C GLN A 344 -21.76 9.05 35.50
N CYS A 345 -22.69 8.27 34.95
CA CYS A 345 -22.73 7.98 33.54
C CYS A 345 -23.25 9.19 32.76
N SER A 346 -22.31 9.98 32.26
CA SER A 346 -22.55 10.77 31.05
C SER A 346 -21.51 10.39 30.01
N GLY A 347 -21.82 10.77 28.78
CA GLY A 347 -20.91 10.56 27.68
C GLY A 347 -19.57 11.25 27.87
N THR A 348 -18.50 10.52 27.57
CA THR A 348 -17.16 11.10 27.47
C THR A 348 -16.58 10.89 26.08
N TYR A 349 -15.67 11.76 25.71
CA TYR A 349 -14.99 11.68 24.43
C TYR A 349 -13.58 12.23 24.52
N ILE A 350 -12.73 11.77 23.60
CA ILE A 350 -11.36 12.24 23.44
C ILE A 350 -11.13 12.71 22.01
N LEU A 351 -10.34 13.77 21.88
CA LEU A 351 -10.01 14.39 20.61
C LEU A 351 -8.49 14.36 20.38
N PRO A 352 -8.02 14.07 19.16
CA PRO A 352 -6.60 14.05 18.87
C PRO A 352 -5.99 15.47 18.94
N PRO A 353 -4.67 15.60 19.15
CA PRO A 353 -3.97 16.89 19.17
C PRO A 353 -4.19 17.74 17.91
N ASN A 354 -4.47 17.10 16.77
CA ASN A 354 -4.74 17.73 15.48
C ASN A 354 -6.23 17.68 15.10
N ASN A 355 -7.15 17.62 16.07
CA ASN A 355 -8.57 17.84 15.82
C ASN A 355 -8.77 19.18 15.07
N TRP A 356 -9.75 19.22 14.15
CA TRP A 356 -9.93 20.29 13.15
C TRP A 356 -8.83 20.39 12.09
N ASN A 357 -7.88 19.45 12.05
CA ASN A 357 -6.84 19.34 11.02
C ASN A 357 -6.63 17.89 10.55
N ILE A 358 -7.66 17.04 10.65
CA ILE A 358 -7.67 15.71 10.05
C ILE A 358 -7.96 15.85 8.55
N SER A 359 -7.15 15.20 7.71
CA SER A 359 -7.33 15.24 6.25
C SER A 359 -8.69 14.68 5.83
N LEU A 360 -9.42 15.41 4.98
CA LEU A 360 -10.70 15.00 4.38
C LEU A 360 -10.48 14.06 3.19
N ILE A 361 -9.99 12.87 3.49
CA ILE A 361 -9.65 11.81 2.54
C ILE A 361 -10.29 10.50 2.97
N PRO A 362 -10.34 9.47 2.09
CA PRO A 362 -10.65 8.11 2.54
C PRO A 362 -9.72 7.71 3.69
N LEU A 363 -10.31 7.34 4.83
CA LEU A 363 -9.60 7.15 6.09
C LEU A 363 -10.03 5.84 6.74
N ILE A 364 -9.08 5.15 7.36
CA ILE A 364 -9.33 4.06 8.29
C ILE A 364 -8.82 4.45 9.67
N VAL A 365 -9.67 4.23 10.67
CA VAL A 365 -9.32 4.33 12.09
C VAL A 365 -9.34 2.93 12.66
N GLU A 366 -8.23 2.51 13.25
CA GLU A 366 -8.06 1.24 13.93
C GLU A 366 -7.76 1.51 15.40
N THR A 367 -8.40 0.79 16.31
CA THR A 367 -8.27 1.05 17.75
C THR A 367 -8.53 -0.21 18.54
N THR A 368 -8.01 -0.23 19.77
CA THR A 368 -8.31 -1.28 20.73
C THR A 368 -8.84 -0.68 22.01
N TRP A 369 -9.77 -1.39 22.62
CA TRP A 369 -10.36 -1.03 23.89
C TRP A 369 -10.64 -2.27 24.72
N TYR A 370 -10.76 -2.06 26.03
CA TYR A 370 -11.21 -3.06 26.98
C TYR A 370 -12.54 -2.62 27.58
N PHE A 371 -13.53 -3.50 27.52
CA PHE A 371 -14.83 -3.31 28.14
C PHE A 371 -14.98 -4.30 29.29
N TYR A 372 -15.42 -3.80 30.44
CA TYR A 372 -15.71 -4.60 31.63
C TYR A 372 -17.11 -4.28 32.15
N SER A 373 -17.96 -5.30 32.22
CA SER A 373 -19.21 -5.25 32.97
C SER A 373 -19.08 -6.20 34.15
N SER A 374 -19.33 -5.71 35.38
CA SER A 374 -19.49 -6.61 36.51
C SER A 374 -20.75 -7.44 36.28
N SER A 375 -20.63 -8.75 36.37
CA SER A 375 -21.73 -9.73 36.21
C SER A 375 -22.64 -9.79 37.44
N TYR A 376 -22.54 -8.82 38.36
CA TYR A 376 -23.25 -8.84 39.63
C TYR A 376 -24.55 -8.04 39.53
N SER A 377 -25.64 -8.80 39.41
CA SER A 377 -27.05 -8.42 39.45
C SER A 377 -27.72 -8.11 38.11
N ILE A 378 -29.04 -8.37 38.10
CA ILE A 378 -30.11 -8.10 37.13
C ILE A 378 -30.07 -6.77 36.35
N TYR A 379 -29.13 -5.88 36.64
CA TYR A 379 -28.90 -4.63 35.94
C TYR A 379 -27.70 -4.81 35.02
N VAL A 380 -27.95 -4.78 33.72
CA VAL A 380 -26.90 -5.18 32.79
C VAL A 380 -26.15 -3.97 32.25
N GLY A 381 -24.82 -4.07 32.27
CA GLY A 381 -23.89 -3.15 31.62
C GLY A 381 -24.42 -2.74 30.26
N THR A 382 -24.84 -1.48 30.14
CA THR A 382 -25.30 -0.92 28.87
C THR A 382 -24.44 0.28 28.55
N GLY A 383 -23.96 0.33 27.32
CA GLY A 383 -22.94 1.28 26.92
C GLY A 383 -22.19 0.83 25.68
N GLY A 384 -21.23 1.63 25.25
CA GLY A 384 -20.47 1.31 24.07
C GLY A 384 -19.35 2.25 23.75
N PHE A 385 -18.46 1.75 22.91
CA PHE A 385 -17.40 2.51 22.30
C PHE A 385 -17.88 3.08 20.97
N ILE A 386 -17.48 4.30 20.65
CA ILE A 386 -17.84 5.00 19.43
C ILE A 386 -16.57 5.49 18.75
N ILE A 387 -16.51 5.30 17.43
CA ILE A 387 -15.53 5.94 16.56
C ILE A 387 -16.31 6.84 15.62
N SER A 388 -16.03 8.14 15.64
CA SER A 388 -16.72 9.14 14.83
C SER A 388 -15.72 9.86 13.93
N LEU A 389 -16.04 9.92 12.63
CA LEU A 389 -15.25 10.65 11.65
C LEU A 389 -16.04 11.78 11.03
N PHE A 390 -15.32 12.87 10.83
CA PHE A 390 -15.70 14.02 10.04
C PHE A 390 -16.93 14.79 10.51
N GLY A 391 -17.28 14.78 11.80
CA GLY A 391 -18.39 15.58 12.33
C GLY A 391 -17.96 16.86 13.07
N ASN A 392 -18.90 17.73 13.39
CA ASN A 392 -18.59 18.96 14.12
C ASN A 392 -18.40 18.67 15.61
N THR A 393 -17.15 18.59 16.08
CA THR A 393 -16.85 18.27 17.48
C THR A 393 -17.20 19.41 18.45
N SER A 394 -17.54 20.60 17.94
CA SER A 394 -18.11 21.70 18.72
C SER A 394 -19.62 21.57 18.95
N ASN A 395 -20.29 20.58 18.33
CA ASN A 395 -21.72 20.33 18.52
C ASN A 395 -22.00 18.84 18.72
N GLN A 396 -22.21 18.45 19.97
CA GLN A 396 -22.41 17.07 20.39
C GLN A 396 -23.89 16.69 20.40
N LEU A 397 -24.22 15.55 19.82
CA LEU A 397 -25.51 14.88 19.97
C LEU A 397 -25.54 14.08 21.29
N PRO A 398 -26.74 13.72 21.80
CA PRO A 398 -26.85 12.79 22.91
C PRO A 398 -26.12 11.46 22.63
N GLY A 399 -25.19 11.07 23.50
CA GLY A 399 -24.37 9.85 23.32
C GLY A 399 -22.97 10.11 22.74
N PRO A 400 -22.26 11.13 23.23
CA PRO A 400 -21.16 11.90 22.61
C PRO A 400 -20.84 11.48 21.18
N VAL A 401 -21.64 12.02 20.26
CA VAL A 401 -21.38 11.90 18.83
C VAL A 401 -21.35 13.29 18.25
N PRO A 402 -20.30 13.69 17.51
CA PRO A 402 -20.28 14.94 16.79
C PRO A 402 -21.42 14.95 15.77
N ASN A 403 -22.19 16.02 15.70
CA ASN A 403 -23.20 16.13 14.66
C ASN A 403 -22.54 16.04 13.26
N LEU A 404 -23.30 15.62 12.24
CA LEU A 404 -22.81 15.50 10.87
C LEU A 404 -21.66 14.49 10.66
N SER A 405 -21.31 13.67 11.66
CA SER A 405 -20.34 12.59 11.52
C SER A 405 -20.89 11.36 10.81
N THR A 406 -19.98 10.54 10.27
CA THR A 406 -20.20 9.12 10.02
C THR A 406 -19.50 8.34 11.13
N TYR A 407 -20.21 7.44 11.80
CA TYR A 407 -19.70 6.81 13.02
C TYR A 407 -20.12 5.36 13.15
N THR A 408 -19.34 4.60 13.91
CA THR A 408 -19.71 3.26 14.36
C THR A 408 -19.93 3.26 15.85
N PHE A 409 -20.93 2.49 16.30
CA PHE A 409 -21.29 2.33 17.70
C PHE A 409 -21.28 0.86 18.09
N PHE A 410 -20.34 0.49 18.97
CA PHE A 410 -20.22 -0.85 19.55
C PHE A 410 -21.08 -0.95 20.80
N TRP A 411 -22.35 -1.28 20.62
CA TRP A 411 -23.34 -1.33 21.69
C TRP A 411 -23.30 -2.67 22.42
N TYR A 412 -22.94 -2.62 23.70
CA TYR A 412 -22.97 -3.75 24.60
C TYR A 412 -24.36 -3.87 25.23
N HIS A 413 -25.09 -4.92 24.86
CA HIS A 413 -26.36 -5.28 25.48
C HIS A 413 -26.57 -6.80 25.44
N PRO A 414 -27.05 -7.46 26.52
CA PRO A 414 -27.19 -8.92 26.60
C PRO A 414 -28.06 -9.54 25.52
N SER A 415 -29.18 -8.88 25.23
CA SER A 415 -30.22 -9.43 24.36
C SER A 415 -30.15 -8.91 22.92
N TYR A 416 -29.47 -7.79 22.68
CA TYR A 416 -29.49 -7.10 21.38
C TYR A 416 -28.23 -6.25 21.13
N GLY A 417 -27.09 -6.68 21.69
CA GLY A 417 -25.79 -6.08 21.42
C GLY A 417 -25.47 -6.08 19.92
N GLY A 418 -24.88 -5.00 19.44
CA GLY A 418 -24.62 -4.83 18.01
C GLY A 418 -23.53 -3.81 17.71
N VAL A 419 -22.93 -3.96 16.53
CA VAL A 419 -22.13 -2.91 15.91
C VAL A 419 -23.05 -2.20 14.94
N TYR A 420 -23.29 -0.91 15.18
CA TYR A 420 -24.17 -0.08 14.37
C TYR A 420 -23.35 0.94 13.60
N LEU A 421 -23.38 0.87 12.27
CA LEU A 421 -22.84 1.91 11.40
C LEU A 421 -23.94 2.94 11.18
N ARG A 422 -23.69 4.20 11.54
CA ARG A 422 -24.69 5.28 11.58
C ARG A 422 -24.17 6.56 10.96
N SER A 423 -25.10 7.44 10.62
CA SER A 423 -24.85 8.75 10.05
C SER A 423 -25.58 9.81 10.86
N ALA A 424 -24.82 10.72 11.47
CA ALA A 424 -25.38 11.91 12.08
C ALA A 424 -25.75 12.99 11.04
N VAL A 425 -25.34 12.81 9.77
CA VAL A 425 -25.78 13.65 8.64
C VAL A 425 -27.24 13.39 8.29
N THR A 426 -27.63 12.11 8.24
CA THR A 426 -28.99 11.70 7.86
C THR A 426 -29.86 11.35 9.08
N GLY A 427 -29.25 11.19 10.25
CA GLY A 427 -29.94 10.72 11.47
C GLY A 427 -30.27 9.22 11.45
N GLN A 428 -29.75 8.45 10.49
CA GLN A 428 -30.13 7.06 10.25
C GLN A 428 -29.06 6.06 10.69
N THR A 429 -29.51 4.86 11.04
CA THR A 429 -28.66 3.67 11.07
C THR A 429 -28.52 3.15 9.65
N LEU A 430 -27.29 3.09 9.16
CA LEU A 430 -26.99 2.71 7.79
C LEU A 430 -26.97 1.19 7.62
N ASN A 431 -26.32 0.49 8.56
CA ASN A 431 -26.31 -0.97 8.63
C ASN A 431 -25.87 -1.42 10.05
N SER A 432 -26.04 -2.69 10.37
CA SER A 432 -25.57 -3.25 11.64
C SER A 432 -25.11 -4.70 11.50
N THR A 433 -24.45 -5.20 12.52
CA THR A 433 -24.17 -6.63 12.72
C THR A 433 -24.19 -6.96 14.21
N SER A 434 -24.27 -8.24 14.54
CA SER A 434 -24.26 -8.70 15.93
C SER A 434 -22.94 -8.37 16.64
N PHE A 435 -23.02 -8.08 17.94
CA PHE A 435 -21.86 -7.88 18.80
C PHE A 435 -22.14 -8.54 20.16
N PRO A 436 -21.34 -9.52 20.60
CA PRO A 436 -21.64 -10.27 21.81
C PRO A 436 -21.44 -9.38 23.04
N PHE A 437 -22.26 -9.65 24.06
CA PHE A 437 -22.13 -8.99 25.35
C PHE A 437 -21.20 -9.81 26.26
N GLN A 438 -19.92 -9.46 26.29
CA GLN A 438 -18.92 -10.05 27.20
C GLN A 438 -17.91 -8.99 27.63
N SER A 439 -17.22 -9.25 28.75
CA SER A 439 -16.06 -8.44 29.15
C SER A 439 -14.89 -8.84 28.27
N ASP A 440 -14.50 -7.97 27.35
CA ASP A 440 -13.58 -8.30 26.27
C ASP A 440 -12.58 -7.17 26.03
N THR A 441 -11.35 -7.55 25.69
CA THR A 441 -10.43 -6.70 24.92
C THR A 441 -10.73 -6.88 23.44
N VAL A 442 -11.09 -5.78 22.79
CA VAL A 442 -11.58 -5.74 21.41
C VAL A 442 -10.66 -4.89 20.55
N TYR A 443 -10.35 -5.38 19.36
CA TYR A 443 -9.84 -4.58 18.25
C TYR A 443 -11.02 -4.22 17.35
N GLY A 444 -11.13 -2.96 16.94
CA GLY A 444 -12.16 -2.53 16.01
C GLY A 444 -11.68 -1.43 15.08
N TYR A 445 -12.45 -1.22 14.02
CA TYR A 445 -12.12 -0.24 13.00
C TYR A 445 -13.36 0.44 12.42
N LEU A 446 -13.12 1.61 11.85
CA LEU A 446 -14.05 2.35 11.00
C LEU A 446 -13.31 2.81 9.74
N ILE A 447 -13.84 2.46 8.57
CA ILE A 447 -13.45 2.98 7.27
C ILE A 447 -14.54 3.94 6.82
N VAL A 448 -14.15 5.15 6.42
CA VAL A 448 -15.05 6.11 5.76
C VAL A 448 -14.39 6.54 4.45
N ASN A 449 -15.08 6.27 3.35
CA ASN A 449 -14.74 6.68 2.00
C ASN A 449 -15.87 7.57 1.45
N SER A 450 -15.66 8.26 0.33
CA SER A 450 -16.66 9.14 -0.29
C SER A 450 -17.95 8.43 -0.69
N THR A 451 -17.89 7.13 -0.97
CA THR A 451 -19.03 6.34 -1.47
C THR A 451 -19.53 5.28 -0.51
N TYR A 452 -18.79 4.99 0.56
CA TYR A 452 -19.18 3.95 1.52
C TYR A 452 -18.53 4.13 2.88
N ALA A 453 -19.10 3.48 3.89
CA ALA A 453 -18.46 3.26 5.17
C ALA A 453 -18.52 1.78 5.57
N GLN A 454 -17.53 1.33 6.33
CA GLN A 454 -17.43 -0.03 6.83
C GLN A 454 -16.92 -0.01 8.26
N ALA A 455 -17.52 -0.80 9.14
CA ALA A 455 -17.02 -1.01 10.49
C ALA A 455 -16.95 -2.50 10.78
N GLY A 456 -16.02 -2.89 11.63
CA GLY A 456 -15.85 -4.27 12.03
C GLY A 456 -15.01 -4.40 13.29
N TYR A 457 -14.94 -5.63 13.79
CA TYR A 457 -14.23 -5.90 15.02
C TYR A 457 -13.71 -7.34 15.09
N TYR A 458 -12.83 -7.52 16.06
CA TYR A 458 -12.27 -8.78 16.47
C TYR A 458 -12.12 -8.79 17.99
N ILE A 459 -12.67 -9.80 18.65
CA ILE A 459 -12.47 -10.01 20.08
C ILE A 459 -11.09 -10.65 20.24
N TYR A 460 -10.14 -9.89 20.78
CA TYR A 460 -8.77 -10.33 20.94
C TYR A 460 -8.61 -11.22 22.17
N ASN A 461 -9.28 -10.89 23.26
CA ASN A 461 -9.26 -11.67 24.50
C ASN A 461 -10.53 -11.39 25.32
N THR A 462 -10.99 -12.37 26.09
CA THR A 462 -12.12 -12.22 27.03
C THR A 462 -11.69 -11.68 28.40
N ASN A 463 -10.43 -11.25 28.53
CA ASN A 463 -9.88 -10.66 29.73
C ASN A 463 -9.19 -9.35 29.38
N GLN A 464 -8.96 -8.53 30.41
CA GLN A 464 -8.12 -7.35 30.26
C GLN A 464 -6.69 -7.77 29.88
N VAL A 465 -6.31 -7.44 28.65
CA VAL A 465 -4.94 -7.55 28.15
C VAL A 465 -4.61 -6.32 27.35
N TRP A 466 -3.35 -5.87 27.40
CA TRP A 466 -2.87 -4.79 26.54
C TRP A 466 -2.64 -5.33 25.13
N THR A 467 -3.38 -4.81 24.15
CA THR A 467 -3.36 -5.36 22.79
C THR A 467 -2.11 -4.90 22.04
N PRO A 468 -1.35 -5.82 21.40
CA PRO A 468 -0.16 -5.42 20.67
C PRO A 468 -0.52 -4.62 19.40
N LEU A 469 0.25 -3.58 19.11
CA LEU A 469 0.15 -2.82 17.86
C LEU A 469 0.38 -3.67 16.59
N THR A 470 0.91 -4.91 16.70
CA THR A 470 1.03 -5.82 15.56
C THR A 470 -0.31 -6.27 14.97
N LEU A 471 -1.43 -5.96 15.64
CA LEU A 471 -2.77 -6.07 15.04
C LEU A 471 -3.09 -4.98 14.02
N LEU A 472 -2.31 -3.91 13.94
CA LEU A 472 -2.48 -2.88 12.92
C LEU A 472 -2.49 -3.53 11.53
N ASN A 473 -3.42 -3.10 10.67
CA ASN A 473 -3.62 -3.61 9.32
C ASN A 473 -4.09 -5.08 9.22
N THR A 474 -4.55 -5.67 10.33
CA THR A 474 -5.10 -7.04 10.33
C THR A 474 -6.61 -7.11 10.12
N TYR A 475 -7.28 -5.98 9.86
CA TYR A 475 -8.75 -5.90 9.71
C TYR A 475 -9.31 -6.86 8.65
N ASN A 476 -8.57 -7.20 7.60
CA ASN A 476 -9.00 -8.20 6.60
C ASN A 476 -8.77 -9.66 7.00
N ARG A 477 -7.85 -9.91 7.94
CA ARG A 477 -7.57 -11.26 8.45
C ARG A 477 -8.55 -11.63 9.55
N ASN A 478 -8.84 -10.68 10.43
CA ASN A 478 -9.70 -10.87 11.59
C ASN A 478 -11.17 -10.54 11.25
N TYR A 479 -11.55 -10.75 9.99
CA TYR A 479 -12.79 -10.33 9.32
C TYR A 479 -14.00 -11.20 9.69
N ASN A 480 -14.16 -11.54 10.97
CA ASN A 480 -15.19 -12.49 11.37
C ASN A 480 -16.58 -11.84 11.46
N ARG A 481 -16.66 -10.53 11.76
CA ARG A 481 -17.93 -9.78 11.90
C ARG A 481 -17.74 -8.30 11.55
N TYR A 482 -18.33 -7.90 10.43
CA TYR A 482 -18.32 -6.52 9.94
C TYR A 482 -19.70 -6.12 9.42
N THR A 483 -19.88 -4.82 9.21
CA THR A 483 -21.04 -4.24 8.54
C THR A 483 -20.57 -3.14 7.59
N TYR A 484 -21.31 -2.93 6.52
CA TYR A 484 -20.96 -2.01 5.43
C TYR A 484 -22.21 -1.29 4.92
N ALA A 485 -22.07 -0.04 4.50
CA ALA A 485 -23.12 0.68 3.81
C ALA A 485 -22.55 1.60 2.74
N SER A 486 -23.22 1.66 1.59
CA SER A 486 -23.01 2.73 0.61
C SER A 486 -23.53 4.05 1.18
N LEU A 487 -22.86 5.16 0.84
CA LEU A 487 -23.22 6.50 1.29
C LEU A 487 -23.87 7.28 0.14
N ASN A 488 -24.97 7.95 0.45
CA ASN A 488 -25.70 8.84 -0.45
C ASN A 488 -25.57 10.32 -0.03
N TYR A 489 -24.63 10.63 0.85
CA TYR A 489 -24.29 11.96 1.33
C TYR A 489 -22.76 12.11 1.30
N ASN A 490 -22.26 13.35 1.31
CA ASN A 490 -20.83 13.59 1.46
C ASN A 490 -20.42 13.31 2.92
N PRO A 491 -19.59 12.32 3.25
CA PRO A 491 -19.19 12.08 4.63
C PRO A 491 -18.12 13.07 5.12
N PHE A 492 -17.40 13.74 4.22
CA PHE A 492 -16.30 14.64 4.56
C PHE A 492 -16.83 16.03 4.95
N GLN A 493 -17.47 16.14 6.12
CA GLN A 493 -18.10 17.38 6.59
C GLN A 493 -17.11 18.27 7.34
N TYR A 494 -16.35 17.71 8.27
CA TYR A 494 -15.40 18.44 9.12
C TYR A 494 -14.06 17.68 9.26
N PRO A 495 -12.92 18.37 9.40
CA PRO A 495 -11.60 17.73 9.53
C PRO A 495 -11.35 17.19 10.95
N THR A 496 -12.19 16.26 11.43
CA THR A 496 -12.22 15.80 12.83
C THR A 496 -12.25 14.28 12.96
N LEU A 497 -11.77 13.82 14.12
CA LEU A 497 -11.86 12.45 14.61
C LEU A 497 -12.22 12.53 16.10
N GLU A 498 -13.17 11.72 16.53
CA GLU A 498 -13.55 11.61 17.93
C GLU A 498 -13.70 10.14 18.32
N LEU A 499 -13.21 9.79 19.51
CA LEU A 499 -13.46 8.51 20.15
C LEU A 499 -14.27 8.74 21.42
N SER A 500 -15.37 8.00 21.58
CA SER A 500 -16.31 8.25 22.67
C SER A 500 -16.65 7.00 23.45
N GLY A 501 -16.92 7.19 24.74
CA GLY A 501 -17.47 6.19 25.63
C GLY A 501 -18.85 6.61 26.10
N VAL A 502 -19.80 5.70 25.97
CA VAL A 502 -21.15 5.89 26.50
C VAL A 502 -21.51 4.77 27.44
N CYS A 503 -22.37 5.07 28.40
CA CYS A 503 -23.02 4.10 29.25
C CYS A 503 -24.50 4.47 29.43
N SER A 504 -25.28 3.61 30.08
CA SER A 504 -26.65 3.90 30.48
C SER A 504 -26.71 4.57 31.84
N SER A 505 -27.62 5.54 31.96
CA SER A 505 -27.97 6.22 33.21
C SER A 505 -29.01 5.46 34.05
N SER A 506 -29.55 4.35 33.54
CA SER A 506 -30.68 3.62 34.17
C SER A 506 -30.37 2.18 34.58
N LEU A 507 -29.23 1.62 34.15
CA LEU A 507 -28.79 0.26 34.44
C LEU A 507 -27.34 0.29 34.92
N ALA A 508 -26.88 -0.77 35.59
CA ALA A 508 -25.49 -0.90 36.03
C ALA A 508 -24.56 -0.55 34.87
N SER A 509 -23.54 0.28 35.14
CA SER A 509 -22.68 0.74 34.06
C SER A 509 -21.40 -0.09 34.01
N SER A 510 -20.79 -0.06 32.84
CA SER A 510 -19.56 -0.74 32.53
C SER A 510 -18.38 0.22 32.61
N SER A 511 -17.18 -0.33 32.80
CA SER A 511 -15.94 0.40 32.58
C SER A 511 -15.45 0.16 31.16
N LEU A 512 -15.02 1.23 30.50
CA LEU A 512 -14.47 1.22 29.14
C LEU A 512 -13.10 1.88 29.16
N TYR A 513 -12.10 1.25 28.55
CA TYR A 513 -10.74 1.76 28.47
C TYR A 513 -10.26 1.73 27.03
N ILE A 514 -9.80 2.84 26.47
CA ILE A 514 -9.18 2.89 25.14
C ILE A 514 -7.68 2.72 25.31
N GLN A 515 -7.09 1.73 24.64
CA GLN A 515 -5.67 1.37 24.79
C GLN A 515 -4.79 2.11 23.77
N TRP A 516 -5.18 2.06 22.50
CA TRP A 516 -4.50 2.81 21.44
C TRP A 516 -5.43 3.07 20.26
N VAL A 517 -5.06 4.05 19.44
CA VAL A 517 -5.73 4.40 18.18
C VAL A 517 -4.72 4.80 17.12
N ILE A 518 -4.95 4.38 15.88
CA ILE A 518 -4.22 4.79 14.69
C ILE A 518 -5.22 5.16 13.61
N ALA A 519 -5.13 6.39 13.10
CA ALA A 519 -5.84 6.84 11.90
C ALA A 519 -4.85 7.03 10.77
N ARG A 520 -5.17 6.48 9.60
CA ARG A 520 -4.32 6.53 8.40
C ARG A 520 -5.15 6.57 7.13
N ALA A 521 -4.53 7.01 6.05
CA ALA A 521 -5.16 6.97 4.74
C ALA A 521 -5.64 5.54 4.42
N TYR A 522 -6.90 5.41 4.02
CA TYR A 522 -7.41 4.13 3.54
C TYR A 522 -6.91 3.92 2.11
N PRO A 523 -6.27 2.78 1.80
CA PRO A 523 -5.73 2.54 0.48
C PRO A 523 -6.83 2.49 -0.60
N PRO A 524 -6.52 2.90 -1.84
CA PRO A 524 -7.36 2.68 -3.01
C PRO A 524 -8.00 1.29 -3.04
N ASN A 525 -9.33 1.22 -3.00
CA ASN A 525 -10.11 -0.02 -3.00
C ASN A 525 -9.71 -1.05 -1.92
N GLY A 526 -9.05 -0.62 -0.83
CA GLY A 526 -8.49 -1.58 0.12
C GLY A 526 -7.36 -2.41 -0.48
N VAL A 527 -6.52 -1.82 -1.33
CA VAL A 527 -5.32 -2.46 -1.90
C VAL A 527 -4.12 -1.56 -1.67
N MET A 528 -3.17 -2.07 -0.88
CA MET A 528 -1.95 -1.36 -0.56
C MET A 528 -1.01 -1.37 -1.78
N PRO A 529 -0.32 -0.26 -2.12
CA PRO A 529 0.71 -0.28 -3.15
C PRO A 529 1.77 -1.34 -2.89
N LEU A 530 2.16 -2.05 -3.96
CA LEU A 530 3.12 -3.13 -3.90
C LEU A 530 4.54 -2.59 -3.78
N ILE A 531 5.41 -3.33 -3.09
CA ILE A 531 6.82 -2.95 -2.92
C ILE A 531 7.67 -3.82 -3.83
N TYR A 532 8.56 -3.19 -4.57
CA TYR A 532 9.64 -3.84 -5.29
C TYR A 532 10.97 -3.28 -4.82
N ILE A 533 11.97 -4.16 -4.61
CA ILE A 533 13.32 -3.78 -4.19
C ILE A 533 14.27 -4.20 -5.31
N SER A 534 15.08 -3.27 -5.82
CA SER A 534 16.12 -3.51 -6.81
C SER A 534 17.52 -3.33 -6.26
#